data_AF-A0A6N7S8J2-F1
#
_entry.id   AF-A0A6N7S8J2-F1
#
_cell.length_a   1.000
_cell.length_b   1.000
_cell.length_c   1.000
_cell.angle_alpha   90.00
_cell.angle_beta   90.00
_cell.angle_gamma   90.00
#
_symmetry.space_group_name_H-M   'P 1'
#
loop_
_entity.id
_entity.type
_entity.pdbx_description
1 polymer ?
#
loop_
_entity_poly.entity_id
_entity_poly.type
_entity_poly.pdbx_seq_one_letter_code
_entity_poly.pdbx_strand_id
1 'polypeptide(L)'
;MGERMLDKLNTPTFEEMAETCGKSRALFIQINELLSAVCGTVQTICFPYGNHYGWAVAHKKKKKLICNVFAETDSLTVMLRLSNEQFAQIYYQVEQETQACIDKKYPCGDGGWLHYRVTNEAQFRDVQKMLELKCRA
;
A
#
# COMPACT_ATOMS: atom_id res chain seq x y z
N MET A 1 3.22 6.23 -11.89
CA MET A 1 2.82 6.85 -10.62
C MET A 1 2.03 8.10 -10.95
N GLY A 2 0.93 8.35 -10.23
CA GLY A 2 0.12 9.56 -10.39
C GLY A 2 0.70 10.73 -9.60
N GLU A 3 0.03 11.88 -9.67
CA GLU A 3 0.39 13.07 -8.89
C GLU A 3 0.17 12.81 -7.38
N ARG A 4 1.11 13.26 -6.56
CA ARG A 4 1.19 12.97 -5.11
C ARG A 4 1.34 14.25 -4.29
N MET A 5 1.09 14.14 -2.99
CA MET A 5 1.32 15.24 -2.03
C MET A 5 2.82 15.34 -1.71
N LEU A 6 3.51 16.33 -2.29
CA LEU A 6 4.97 16.49 -2.21
C LEU A 6 5.44 17.63 -1.29
N ASP A 7 4.52 18.48 -0.82
CA ASP A 7 4.87 19.57 0.08
C ASP A 7 5.25 19.03 1.46
N LYS A 8 6.56 18.89 1.71
CA LYS A 8 7.08 18.38 2.97
C LYS A 8 6.89 19.36 4.15
N LEU A 9 6.66 20.65 3.88
CA LEU A 9 6.50 21.65 4.93
C LEU A 9 5.09 21.59 5.54
N ASN A 10 4.11 21.16 4.76
CA ASN A 10 2.73 21.03 5.18
C ASN A 10 2.35 19.55 5.34
N THR A 11 2.23 19.11 6.58
CA THR A 11 1.77 17.73 6.88
C THR A 11 0.29 17.62 6.59
N PRO A 12 -0.15 16.76 5.66
CA PRO A 12 -1.56 16.58 5.38
C PRO A 12 -2.23 15.79 6.50
N THR A 13 -3.52 16.06 6.66
CA THR A 13 -4.44 15.22 7.45
C THR A 13 -4.81 13.96 6.67
N PHE A 14 -5.34 12.96 7.37
CA PHE A 14 -5.86 11.75 6.73
C PHE A 14 -6.99 12.07 5.73
N GLU A 15 -7.84 13.04 6.06
CA GLU A 15 -8.95 13.46 5.20
C GLU A 15 -8.44 14.10 3.90
N GLU A 16 -7.44 15.00 3.98
CA GLU A 16 -6.84 15.60 2.78
C GLU A 16 -6.16 14.56 1.88
N MET A 17 -5.54 13.54 2.48
CA MET A 17 -5.00 12.39 1.74
C MET A 17 -6.12 11.59 1.05
N ALA A 18 -7.24 11.36 1.74
CA ALA A 18 -8.39 10.66 1.20
C ALA A 18 -9.06 11.44 0.05
N GLU A 19 -9.22 12.76 0.20
CA GLU A 19 -9.75 13.65 -0.85
C GLU A 19 -8.84 13.67 -2.09
N THR A 20 -7.51 13.65 -1.91
CA THR A 20 -6.55 13.53 -3.01
C THR A 20 -6.80 12.28 -3.86
N CYS A 21 -7.26 11.19 -3.23
CA CYS A 21 -7.55 9.94 -3.94
C CYS A 21 -8.77 10.01 -4.86
N GLY A 22 -9.56 11.10 -4.83
CA GLY A 22 -10.66 11.36 -5.76
C GLY A 22 -11.60 10.16 -5.88
N LYS A 23 -11.69 9.57 -7.08
CA LYS A 23 -12.52 8.38 -7.34
C LYS A 23 -12.17 7.17 -6.47
N SER A 24 -10.93 7.06 -6.03
CA SER A 24 -10.42 5.99 -5.16
C SER A 24 -10.45 6.35 -3.67
N ARG A 25 -11.08 7.46 -3.27
CA ARG A 25 -11.22 7.89 -1.87
C ARG A 25 -11.78 6.78 -0.98
N ALA A 26 -12.85 6.13 -1.41
CA ALA A 26 -13.47 5.03 -0.65
C ALA A 26 -12.48 3.87 -0.42
N LEU A 27 -11.75 3.46 -1.46
CA LEU A 27 -10.74 2.41 -1.38
C LEU A 27 -9.57 2.79 -0.46
N PHE A 28 -9.16 4.06 -0.47
CA PHE A 28 -8.13 4.57 0.42
C PHE A 28 -8.57 4.51 1.88
N ILE A 29 -9.77 4.96 2.21
CA ILE A 29 -10.30 4.87 3.58
C ILE A 29 -10.37 3.40 4.01
N GLN A 30 -11.00 2.57 3.17
CA GLN A 30 -11.25 1.16 3.46
C GLN A 30 -9.96 0.36 3.71
N ILE A 31 -8.89 0.58 2.93
CA ILE A 31 -7.64 -0.17 3.13
C ILE A 31 -6.94 0.20 4.44
N ASN A 32 -6.96 1.49 4.81
CA ASN A 32 -6.33 1.95 6.04
C ASN A 32 -7.11 1.45 7.26
N GLU A 33 -8.44 1.48 7.22
CA GLU A 33 -9.30 0.89 8.26
C GLU A 33 -9.10 -0.61 8.39
N LEU A 34 -9.09 -1.34 7.27
CA LEU A 34 -8.86 -2.79 7.23
C LEU A 34 -7.51 -3.16 7.86
N LEU A 35 -6.45 -2.43 7.55
CA LEU A 35 -5.12 -2.68 8.13
C LEU A 35 -5.09 -2.42 9.64
N SER A 36 -5.85 -1.47 10.14
CA SER A 36 -5.96 -1.26 11.59
C SER A 36 -6.78 -2.36 12.25
N ALA A 37 -7.94 -2.72 11.67
CA ALA A 37 -8.86 -3.71 12.24
C ALA A 37 -8.32 -5.15 12.16
N VAL A 38 -7.86 -5.58 10.99
CA VAL A 38 -7.43 -6.97 10.73
C VAL A 38 -6.00 -7.21 11.20
N CYS A 39 -5.11 -6.26 10.98
CA CYS A 39 -3.68 -6.45 11.26
C CYS A 39 -3.24 -5.90 12.62
N GLY A 40 -4.08 -5.14 13.32
CA GLY A 40 -3.74 -4.46 14.57
C GLY A 40 -2.59 -3.46 14.37
N THR A 41 -2.55 -2.80 13.21
CA THR A 41 -1.49 -1.84 12.90
C THR A 41 -1.79 -0.46 13.47
N VAL A 42 -0.73 0.22 13.87
CA VAL A 42 -0.77 1.64 14.23
C VAL A 42 -0.47 2.45 12.97
N GLN A 43 -1.32 3.43 12.69
CA GLN A 43 -1.18 4.36 11.57
C GLN A 43 -0.28 5.53 11.98
N THR A 44 0.55 6.00 11.05
CA THR A 44 1.33 7.24 11.23
C THR A 44 1.50 7.90 9.88
N ILE A 45 1.07 9.16 9.75
CA ILE A 45 1.35 9.97 8.57
C ILE A 45 2.83 10.34 8.57
N CYS A 46 3.53 10.04 7.49
CA CYS A 46 4.95 10.32 7.34
C CYS A 46 5.30 10.71 5.90
N PHE A 47 6.47 11.32 5.72
CA PHE A 47 7.01 11.68 4.41
C PHE A 47 8.22 10.78 4.09
N PRO A 48 8.01 9.50 3.74
CA PRO A 48 9.10 8.58 3.56
C PRO A 48 9.77 8.80 2.21
N TYR A 49 11.09 8.55 2.13
CA TYR A 49 11.85 8.47 0.87
C TYR A 49 11.90 9.75 0.01
N GLY A 50 11.42 10.88 0.52
CA GLY A 50 11.53 12.19 -0.13
C GLY A 50 10.51 12.45 -1.23
N ASN A 51 10.78 13.46 -2.06
CA ASN A 51 9.82 14.01 -3.03
C ASN A 51 9.46 13.06 -4.19
N HIS A 52 10.19 11.95 -4.36
CA HIS A 52 9.77 10.92 -5.31
C HIS A 52 8.55 10.13 -4.82
N TYR A 53 8.30 10.14 -3.51
CA TYR A 53 7.25 9.35 -2.89
C TYR A 53 6.12 10.18 -2.30
N GLY A 54 6.44 11.30 -1.65
CA GLY A 54 5.43 12.14 -1.01
C GLY A 54 4.97 11.61 0.35
N TRP A 55 3.86 12.15 0.85
CA TRP A 55 3.24 11.71 2.09
C TRP A 55 2.57 10.33 1.99
N ALA A 56 2.66 9.55 3.07
CA ALA A 56 2.07 8.23 3.19
C ALA A 56 1.48 8.00 4.57
N VAL A 57 0.48 7.12 4.64
CA VAL A 57 0.09 6.46 5.88
C VAL A 57 0.95 5.23 6.06
N ALA A 58 1.83 5.25 7.05
CA ALA A 58 2.62 4.09 7.44
C ALA A 58 1.83 3.20 8.39
N HIS A 59 1.72 1.92 8.06
CA HIS A 59 1.16 0.91 8.95
C HIS A 59 2.27 0.11 9.62
N LYS A 60 2.33 0.16 10.95
CA LYS A 60 3.35 -0.55 11.74
C LYS A 60 2.71 -1.51 12.74
N LYS A 61 3.32 -2.68 12.90
CA LYS A 61 2.98 -3.67 13.93
C LYS A 61 4.23 -3.97 14.76
N LYS A 62 4.15 -3.76 16.09
CA LYS A 62 5.30 -3.94 17.00
C LYS A 62 6.59 -3.26 16.49
N LYS A 63 6.49 -2.01 16.04
CA LYS A 63 7.56 -1.18 15.43
C LYS A 63 8.06 -1.63 14.04
N LYS A 64 7.65 -2.80 13.52
CA LYS A 64 7.97 -3.23 12.15
C LYS A 64 7.00 -2.61 11.15
N LEU A 65 7.53 -2.13 10.01
CA LEU A 65 6.72 -1.64 8.90
C LEU A 65 6.02 -2.81 8.20
N ILE A 66 4.70 -2.70 8.05
CA ILE A 66 3.88 -3.64 7.26
C ILE A 66 3.78 -3.13 5.83
N CYS A 67 3.32 -1.89 5.66
CA CYS A 67 3.24 -1.22 4.36
C CYS A 67 3.18 0.31 4.54
N ASN A 68 3.36 1.02 3.43
CA ASN A 68 3.00 2.43 3.27
C ASN A 68 1.87 2.55 2.26
N VAL A 69 0.84 3.34 2.58
CA VAL A 69 -0.25 3.68 1.67
C VAL A 69 -0.08 5.13 1.24
N PHE A 70 0.19 5.34 -0.04
CA PHE A 70 0.35 6.64 -0.65
C PHE A 70 -0.96 7.06 -1.31
N ALA A 71 -1.42 8.27 -0.98
CA ALA A 71 -2.50 8.91 -1.72
C ALA A 71 -1.96 9.45 -3.05
N GLU A 72 -2.68 9.21 -4.14
CA GLU A 72 -2.38 9.74 -5.46
C GLU A 72 -3.65 10.27 -6.12
N THR A 73 -3.55 11.18 -7.09
CA THR A 73 -4.75 11.65 -7.80
C THR A 73 -5.52 10.47 -8.42
N ASP A 74 -6.82 10.37 -8.07
CA ASP A 74 -7.75 9.31 -8.50
C ASP A 74 -7.34 7.86 -8.16
N SER A 75 -6.34 7.65 -7.29
CA SER A 75 -5.80 6.32 -7.00
C SER A 75 -5.08 6.26 -5.65
N LEU A 76 -4.66 5.07 -5.25
CA LEU A 76 -3.69 4.91 -4.18
C LEU A 76 -2.60 3.93 -4.60
N THR A 77 -1.45 4.02 -3.95
CA THR A 77 -0.37 3.04 -4.10
C THR A 77 -0.04 2.43 -2.75
N VAL A 78 -0.10 1.10 -2.67
CA VAL A 78 0.37 0.36 -1.49
C VAL A 78 1.79 -0.12 -1.77
N MET A 79 2.72 0.34 -0.94
CA MET A 79 4.08 -0.16 -0.91
C MET A 79 4.23 -1.22 0.18
N LEU A 80 4.54 -2.44 -0.22
CA LEU A 80 4.67 -3.58 0.69
C LEU A 80 5.81 -4.52 0.27
N ARG A 81 6.37 -5.23 1.24
CA ARG A 81 7.37 -6.28 1.02
C ARG A 81 6.81 -7.64 1.42
N LEU A 82 6.87 -8.60 0.50
CA LEU A 82 6.58 -10.01 0.77
C LEU A 82 7.85 -10.86 0.58
N SER A 83 7.92 -12.01 1.26
CA SER A 83 8.93 -13.04 0.99
C SER A 83 8.57 -13.82 -0.28
N ASN A 84 9.52 -14.56 -0.83
CA ASN A 84 9.30 -15.44 -1.98
C ASN A 84 8.27 -16.52 -1.67
N GLU A 85 8.24 -17.04 -0.44
CA GLU A 85 7.22 -17.97 0.03
C GLU A 85 5.82 -17.33 0.01
N GLN A 86 5.70 -16.11 0.52
CA GLN A 86 4.42 -15.38 0.49
C GLN A 86 3.97 -15.09 -0.94
N PHE A 87 4.88 -14.73 -1.84
CA PHE A 87 4.55 -14.58 -3.26
C PHE A 87 4.06 -15.88 -3.87
N ALA A 88 4.75 -17.00 -3.64
CA ALA A 88 4.35 -18.30 -4.17
C ALA A 88 2.96 -18.73 -3.68
N GLN A 89 2.64 -18.45 -2.41
CA GLN A 89 1.33 -18.77 -1.84
C GLN A 89 0.18 -18.01 -2.50
N ILE A 90 0.38 -16.74 -2.85
CA ILE A 90 -0.69 -15.87 -3.35
C ILE A 90 -0.75 -15.75 -4.87
N TYR A 91 0.30 -16.14 -5.60
CA TYR A 91 0.45 -15.89 -7.04
C TYR A 91 -0.77 -16.34 -7.87
N TYR A 92 -1.25 -17.57 -7.65
CA TYR A 92 -2.40 -18.12 -8.38
C TYR A 92 -3.77 -17.69 -7.81
N GLN A 93 -3.78 -16.89 -6.74
CA GLN A 93 -5.00 -16.38 -6.10
C GLN A 93 -5.33 -14.94 -6.49
N VAL A 94 -4.44 -14.27 -7.22
CA VAL A 94 -4.60 -12.88 -7.67
C VAL A 94 -4.77 -12.83 -9.19
N GLU A 95 -5.29 -11.71 -9.68
CA GLU A 95 -5.52 -11.46 -11.10
C GLU A 95 -4.21 -11.41 -11.90
N GLN A 96 -4.30 -11.63 -13.22
CA GLN A 96 -3.13 -11.64 -14.11
C GLN A 96 -2.35 -10.32 -14.08
N GLU A 97 -3.02 -9.19 -13.91
CA GLU A 97 -2.37 -7.88 -13.77
C GLU A 97 -1.47 -7.86 -12.52
N THR A 98 -1.96 -8.39 -11.39
CA THR A 98 -1.22 -8.50 -10.13
C THR A 98 -0.05 -9.47 -10.25
N GLN A 99 -0.24 -10.60 -10.94
CA GLN A 99 0.85 -11.54 -11.25
C GLN A 99 1.98 -10.84 -12.01
N ALA A 100 1.65 -10.08 -13.04
CA ALA A 100 2.63 -9.30 -13.81
C ALA A 100 3.35 -8.25 -12.94
N CYS A 101 2.68 -7.65 -11.95
CA CYS A 101 3.33 -6.80 -10.94
C CYS A 101 4.30 -7.58 -10.05
N ILE A 102 3.91 -8.78 -9.58
CA ILE A 102 4.76 -9.67 -8.76
C ILE A 102 6.02 -10.10 -9.52
N ASP A 103 5.90 -10.39 -10.81
CA ASP A 103 7.02 -10.80 -11.66
C ASP A 103 8.03 -9.67 -11.89
N LYS A 104 7.55 -8.42 -11.88
CA LYS A 104 8.36 -7.21 -12.04
C LYS A 104 8.75 -6.55 -10.72
N LYS A 105 8.50 -7.20 -9.58
CA LYS A 105 8.83 -6.66 -8.25
C LYS A 105 10.29 -6.29 -8.14
N TYR A 106 10.61 -5.33 -7.28
CA TYR A 106 12.00 -5.05 -6.94
C TYR A 106 12.56 -6.15 -6.01
N PRO A 107 13.55 -6.95 -6.43
CA PRO A 107 14.09 -8.03 -5.60
C PRO A 107 14.86 -7.47 -4.40
N CYS A 108 14.64 -8.04 -3.22
CA CYS A 108 15.30 -7.63 -1.99
C CYS A 108 15.39 -8.79 -1.00
N GLY A 109 16.57 -9.42 -0.93
CA GLY A 109 16.83 -10.60 -0.10
C GLY A 109 15.98 -11.80 -0.52
N ASP A 110 15.33 -12.43 0.44
CA ASP A 110 14.41 -13.57 0.29
C ASP A 110 13.02 -13.17 -0.21
N GLY A 111 12.89 -12.05 -0.92
CA GLY A 111 11.61 -11.48 -1.32
C GLY A 111 11.74 -10.26 -2.21
N GLY A 112 10.77 -9.37 -2.12
CA GLY A 112 10.79 -8.14 -2.92
C GLY A 112 9.73 -7.14 -2.52
N TRP A 113 9.94 -5.90 -2.99
CA TRP A 113 9.05 -4.77 -2.80
C TRP A 113 8.13 -4.59 -4.00
N LEU A 114 6.86 -4.30 -3.71
CA LEU A 114 5.86 -3.92 -4.68
C LEU A 114 5.39 -2.49 -4.43
N HIS A 115 5.20 -1.75 -5.52
CA HIS A 115 4.39 -0.54 -5.57
C HIS A 115 3.09 -0.89 -6.30
N TYR A 116 2.10 -1.32 -5.54
CA TYR A 116 0.86 -1.83 -6.11
C TYR A 116 -0.19 -0.71 -6.16
N ARG A 117 -0.51 -0.27 -7.37
CA ARG A 117 -1.49 0.79 -7.63
C ARG A 117 -2.90 0.22 -7.58
N VAL A 118 -3.81 0.90 -6.91
CA VAL A 118 -5.22 0.53 -6.79
C VAL A 118 -6.08 1.66 -7.32
N THR A 119 -6.96 1.31 -8.25
CA THR A 119 -7.94 2.19 -8.91
C THR A 119 -9.34 1.60 -8.95
N ASN A 120 -9.49 0.31 -8.61
CA ASN A 120 -10.74 -0.43 -8.69
C ASN A 120 -10.80 -1.57 -7.67
N GLU A 121 -11.98 -2.18 -7.54
CA GLU A 121 -12.28 -3.25 -6.59
C GLU A 121 -11.53 -4.57 -6.84
N ALA A 122 -11.19 -4.90 -8.09
CA ALA A 122 -10.41 -6.11 -8.36
C ALA A 122 -8.99 -5.94 -7.80
N GLN A 123 -8.37 -4.79 -8.07
CA GLN A 123 -7.07 -4.45 -7.53
C GLN A 123 -7.10 -4.35 -6.00
N PHE A 124 -8.16 -3.77 -5.43
CA PHE A 124 -8.34 -3.69 -3.98
C PHE A 124 -8.35 -5.08 -3.33
N ARG A 125 -9.14 -6.02 -3.88
CA ARG A 125 -9.21 -7.39 -3.36
C ARG A 125 -7.86 -8.11 -3.40
N ASP A 126 -7.08 -7.89 -4.44
CA ASP A 126 -5.76 -8.50 -4.56
C ASP A 126 -4.75 -7.93 -3.56
N VAL A 127 -4.71 -6.62 -3.36
CA VAL A 127 -3.83 -6.03 -2.35
C VAL A 127 -4.26 -6.40 -0.93
N GLN A 128 -5.57 -6.53 -0.69
CA GLN A 128 -6.08 -7.00 0.58
C GLN A 128 -5.54 -8.41 0.89
N LYS A 129 -5.62 -9.36 -0.05
CA LYS A 129 -5.06 -10.71 0.14
C LYS A 129 -3.56 -10.67 0.47
N MET A 130 -2.80 -9.84 -0.25
CA MET A 130 -1.36 -9.68 -0.01
C MET A 130 -1.07 -9.12 1.39
N LEU A 131 -1.85 -8.12 1.83
CA LEU A 131 -1.70 -7.50 3.15
C LEU A 131 -2.11 -8.44 4.28
N GLU A 132 -3.22 -9.16 4.14
CA GLU A 132 -3.65 -10.17 5.11
C GLU A 132 -2.58 -11.25 5.30
N LEU A 133 -1.97 -11.72 4.21
CA LEU A 133 -0.85 -12.66 4.28
C LEU A 133 0.37 -12.05 4.97
N LYS A 134 0.72 -10.79 4.66
CA LYS A 134 1.82 -10.08 5.30
C LYS A 134 1.63 -9.95 6.81
N CYS A 135 0.41 -9.71 7.27
CA CYS A 135 0.10 -9.44 8.66
C CYS A 135 0.13 -10.67 9.58
N ARG A 136 0.07 -11.87 8.99
CA ARG A 136 0.15 -13.16 9.71
C ARG A 136 1.59 -13.59 10.02
N ALA A 137 2.57 -13.06 9.27
CA ALA A 137 4.00 -13.30 9.49
C ALA A 137 4.58 -12.40 10.60
#